data_AF-A0A970ATL2-F1
#
_entry.id   AF-A0A970ATL2-F1
#
_cell.length_a   1.000
_cell.length_b   1.000
_cell.length_c   1.000
_cell.angle_alpha   90.00
_cell.angle_beta   90.00
_cell.angle_gamma   90.00
#
_symmetry.space_group_name_H-M   'P 1'
#
loop_
_entity.id
_entity.type
_entity.pdbx_description
1 polymer ?
#
loop_
_entity_poly.entity_id
_entity_poly.type
_entity_poly.pdbx_seq_one_letter_code
_entity_poly.pdbx_strand_id
1 'polypeptide(L)'
;MSLVERAALALLRQTDPERAHALSLIALQTGLAPLPGTVALPRLACTLAGLPLMNPVGLAAGYDKNATVIAPLSRAGFGFLEVGAATPLPQPGNPKPRLFRLTEDRAAINRLATLSRRISSMMSGPFQFFVVPKKVLLSLSCRLLKNW
;
A
#
# COMPACT_ATOMS: atom_id res chain seq x y z
N MET A 1 14.65 8.85 13.03
CA MET A 1 13.42 8.30 13.62
C MET A 1 13.28 8.78 15.04
N SER A 2 12.09 9.24 15.41
CA SER A 2 11.81 9.72 16.77
C SER A 2 11.73 8.55 17.77
N LEU A 3 11.79 8.83 19.08
CA LEU A 3 11.59 7.81 20.12
C LEU A 3 10.19 7.20 20.05
N VAL A 4 9.18 8.02 19.75
CA VAL A 4 7.78 7.60 19.59
C VAL A 4 7.64 6.62 18.43
N GLU A 5 8.26 6.91 17.29
CA GLU A 5 8.26 6.01 16.12
C GLU A 5 8.89 4.66 16.44
N ARG A 6 10.02 4.65 17.14
CA ARG A 6 10.71 3.41 17.53
C ARG A 6 9.84 2.57 18.47
N ALA A 7 9.22 3.20 19.47
CA ALA A 7 8.32 2.53 20.40
C ALA A 7 7.08 1.97 19.68
N ALA A 8 6.45 2.76 18.81
CA ALA A 8 5.30 2.34 18.01
C ALA A 8 5.64 1.16 17.10
N LEU A 9 6.80 1.18 16.42
CA LEU A 9 7.25 0.07 15.59
C LEU A 9 7.55 -1.20 16.41
N ALA A 10 8.16 -1.06 17.58
CA ALA A 10 8.38 -2.18 18.49
C ALA A 10 7.06 -2.82 18.95
N LEU A 11 6.04 -2.01 19.23
CA LEU A 11 4.71 -2.50 19.58
C LEU A 11 4.03 -3.22 18.39
N LEU A 12 4.03 -2.61 17.20
CA LEU A 12 3.44 -3.19 15.99
C LEU A 12 4.07 -4.53 15.60
N ARG A 13 5.38 -4.69 15.84
CA ARG A 13 6.10 -5.95 15.57
C ARG A 13 5.65 -7.09 16.49
N GLN A 14 5.26 -6.77 17.73
CA GLN A 14 4.76 -7.73 18.72
C GLN A 14 3.29 -8.09 18.52
N THR A 15 2.52 -7.27 17.80
CA THR A 15 1.13 -7.58 17.45
C THR A 15 1.03 -8.50 16.24
N ASP A 16 -0.05 -9.29 16.16
CA ASP A 16 -0.43 -10.08 14.98
C ASP A 16 -0.29 -9.23 13.68
N PRO A 17 0.32 -9.77 12.61
CA PRO A 17 0.65 -8.98 11.45
C PRO A 17 -0.55 -8.44 10.68
N GLU A 18 -1.70 -9.13 10.67
CA GLU A 18 -2.92 -8.57 10.07
C GLU A 18 -3.48 -7.43 10.92
N ARG A 19 -3.48 -7.56 12.25
CA ARG A 19 -3.88 -6.47 13.15
C ARG A 19 -2.95 -5.27 13.02
N ALA A 20 -1.64 -5.49 12.99
CA ALA A 20 -0.65 -4.43 12.81
C ALA A 20 -0.86 -3.68 11.48
N HIS A 21 -1.18 -4.40 10.41
CA HIS A 21 -1.49 -3.81 9.12
C HIS A 21 -2.80 -3.00 9.16
N ALA A 22 -3.85 -3.50 9.82
CA ALA A 22 -5.08 -2.74 10.01
C ALA A 22 -4.82 -1.44 10.81
N LEU A 23 -4.02 -1.52 11.86
CA LEU A 23 -3.61 -0.35 12.65
C LEU A 23 -2.80 0.65 11.82
N SER A 24 -1.92 0.18 10.93
CA SER A 24 -1.15 1.08 10.07
C SER A 24 -2.04 1.81 9.06
N LEU A 25 -3.07 1.16 8.53
CA LEU A 25 -4.08 1.81 7.68
C LEU A 25 -4.89 2.85 8.47
N ILE A 26 -5.34 2.52 9.68
CA ILE A 26 -6.06 3.47 10.56
C ILE A 26 -5.20 4.68 10.89
N ALA A 27 -3.92 4.48 11.23
CA ALA A 27 -3.00 5.58 11.51
C ALA A 27 -2.82 6.51 10.30
N LEU A 28 -2.78 5.96 9.08
CA LEU A 28 -2.73 6.76 7.85
C LEU A 28 -4.03 7.52 7.61
N GLN A 29 -5.20 6.89 7.82
CA GLN A 29 -6.51 7.52 7.64
C GLN A 29 -6.75 8.67 8.63
N THR A 30 -6.28 8.49 9.87
CA THR A 30 -6.47 9.45 10.97
C THR A 30 -5.38 10.52 11.05
N GLY A 31 -4.35 10.44 10.20
CA GLY A 31 -3.23 11.39 10.19
C GLY A 31 -2.24 11.20 11.34
N LEU A 32 -2.32 10.09 12.09
CA LEU A 32 -1.39 9.74 13.18
C LEU A 32 -0.08 9.13 12.67
N ALA A 33 -0.04 8.71 11.39
CA ALA A 33 1.18 8.20 10.79
C ALA A 33 2.20 9.33 10.57
N PRO A 34 3.49 9.13 10.92
CA PRO A 34 4.55 10.08 10.58
C PRO A 34 4.78 10.05 9.06
N LEU A 35 4.62 11.20 8.41
CA LEU A 35 4.74 11.35 6.96
C LEU A 35 5.84 12.37 6.64
N PRO A 36 6.97 11.95 6.03
CA PRO A 36 8.08 12.86 5.71
C PRO A 36 7.75 13.87 4.60
N GLY A 37 6.60 13.72 3.93
CA GLY A 37 6.24 14.52 2.77
C GLY A 37 6.79 13.92 1.48
N THR A 38 6.81 14.73 0.42
CA THR A 38 7.31 14.31 -0.89
C THR A 38 8.83 14.39 -0.97
N VAL A 39 9.47 13.33 -1.45
CA VAL A 39 10.92 13.32 -1.70
C VAL A 39 11.18 13.65 -3.17
N ALA A 40 11.70 14.86 -3.40
CA ALA A 40 11.86 15.48 -4.71
C ALA A 40 13.31 15.98 -4.89
N LEU A 41 14.23 15.08 -5.21
CA LEU A 41 15.63 15.45 -5.46
C LEU A 41 15.95 15.23 -6.93
N PRO A 42 16.50 16.22 -7.67
CA PRO A 42 16.80 16.08 -9.10
C PRO A 42 17.64 14.83 -9.43
N ARG A 43 18.59 14.47 -8.55
CA ARG A 43 19.43 13.27 -8.70
C ARG A 43 18.68 11.93 -8.60
N LEU A 44 17.47 11.93 -8.04
CA LEU A 44 16.63 10.74 -7.92
C LEU A 44 15.56 10.70 -9.02
N ALA A 45 15.34 11.79 -9.75
CA ALA A 45 14.35 11.80 -10.82
C ALA A 45 14.73 10.79 -11.91
N CYS A 46 13.77 10.00 -12.35
CA CYS A 46 13.99 8.98 -13.37
C CYS A 46 12.74 8.79 -14.24
N THR A 47 12.91 8.15 -15.39
CA THR A 47 11.80 7.74 -16.25
C THR A 47 11.67 6.24 -16.23
N LEU A 48 10.48 5.72 -15.92
CA LEU A 48 10.17 4.29 -15.92
C LEU A 48 9.03 4.04 -16.91
N ALA A 49 9.27 3.20 -17.92
CA ALA A 49 8.29 2.91 -18.98
C ALA A 49 7.68 4.17 -19.64
N GLY A 50 8.50 5.21 -19.84
CA GLY A 50 8.07 6.50 -20.41
C GLY A 50 7.38 7.45 -19.42
N LEU A 51 7.21 7.05 -18.15
CA LEU A 51 6.57 7.85 -17.11
C LEU A 51 7.63 8.54 -16.24
N PRO A 52 7.56 9.86 -16.03
CA PRO A 52 8.47 10.56 -15.14
C PRO A 52 8.14 10.27 -13.67
N LEU A 53 9.16 9.95 -12.88
CA LEU A 53 9.10 9.70 -11.44
C LEU A 53 10.02 10.68 -10.71
N MET A 54 9.56 11.17 -9.56
CA MET A 54 10.34 12.07 -8.70
C MET A 54 11.48 11.34 -7.97
N ASN A 55 11.30 10.04 -7.73
CA ASN A 55 12.29 9.13 -7.19
C ASN A 55 11.94 7.67 -7.60
N PRO A 56 12.90 6.75 -7.62
CA PRO A 56 12.68 5.37 -8.10
C PRO A 56 12.08 4.44 -7.03
N VAL A 57 11.68 4.96 -5.86
CA VAL A 57 11.18 4.15 -4.75
C VAL A 57 9.66 4.16 -4.77
N GLY A 58 9.05 2.98 -4.77
CA GLY A 58 7.60 2.85 -4.74
C GLY A 58 7.08 1.85 -3.72
N LEU A 59 5.79 1.95 -3.43
CA LEU A 59 5.07 1.00 -2.60
C LEU A 59 4.40 -0.05 -3.50
N ALA A 60 4.75 -1.31 -3.31
CA ALA A 60 4.19 -2.43 -4.06
C ALA A 60 2.71 -2.69 -3.71
N ALA A 61 2.00 -3.36 -4.62
CA ALA A 61 0.63 -3.81 -4.38
C ALA A 61 0.53 -4.71 -3.14
N GLY A 62 -0.69 -4.79 -2.60
CA GLY A 62 -0.99 -5.62 -1.44
C GLY A 62 -0.97 -4.88 -0.12
N TYR A 63 -0.37 -3.69 -0.04
CA TYR A 63 -0.48 -2.81 1.14
C TYR A 63 -1.86 -2.17 1.21
N ASP A 64 -2.21 -1.28 0.27
CA ASP A 64 -3.57 -0.69 0.22
C ASP A 64 -4.42 -1.39 -0.85
N LYS A 65 -4.93 -2.56 -0.50
CA LYS A 65 -5.71 -3.40 -1.43
C LYS A 65 -6.99 -2.75 -1.94
N ASN A 66 -7.53 -1.80 -1.18
CA ASN A 66 -8.84 -1.21 -1.43
C ASN A 66 -8.76 0.30 -1.72
N ALA A 67 -7.56 0.84 -2.01
CA ALA A 67 -7.34 2.25 -2.34
C ALA A 67 -7.88 3.23 -1.27
N THR A 68 -7.81 2.86 0.01
CA THR A 68 -8.38 3.61 1.14
C THR A 68 -7.47 4.68 1.74
N VAL A 69 -6.17 4.65 1.43
CA VAL A 69 -5.13 5.51 2.03
C VAL A 69 -4.16 6.08 0.99
N ILE A 70 -4.58 6.19 -0.28
CA ILE A 70 -3.75 6.76 -1.35
C ILE A 70 -3.26 8.17 -1.00
N ALA A 71 -4.17 9.04 -0.53
CA ALA A 71 -3.84 10.43 -0.20
C ALA A 71 -2.71 10.55 0.84
N PRO A 72 -2.80 9.94 2.05
CA PRO A 72 -1.69 9.96 3.00
C PRO A 72 -0.45 9.20 2.49
N LEU A 73 -0.61 8.09 1.76
CA LEU A 73 0.53 7.35 1.19
C LEU A 73 1.33 8.17 0.16
N SER A 74 0.68 9.06 -0.59
CA SER A 74 1.38 9.97 -1.51
C SER A 74 2.31 10.97 -0.81
N ARG A 75 2.13 11.15 0.50
CA ARG A 75 2.97 11.99 1.36
C ARG A 75 3.98 11.17 2.18
N ALA A 76 4.06 9.86 1.95
CA ALA A 76 5.00 8.97 2.65
C ALA A 76 6.40 8.95 2.01
N GLY A 77 6.62 9.69 0.94
CA GLY A 77 7.92 9.83 0.27
C GLY A 77 8.12 8.96 -0.98
N PHE A 78 7.15 8.11 -1.33
CA PHE A 78 7.21 7.26 -2.52
C PHE A 78 7.06 8.07 -3.82
N GLY A 79 7.82 7.71 -4.86
CA GLY A 79 7.67 8.21 -6.22
C GLY A 79 6.55 7.53 -7.00
N PHE A 80 6.18 6.30 -6.63
CA PHE A 80 5.00 5.61 -7.16
C PHE A 80 4.32 4.72 -6.12
N LEU A 81 3.02 4.48 -6.30
CA LEU A 81 2.20 3.60 -5.47
C LEU A 81 1.48 2.61 -6.37
N GLU A 82 1.48 1.34 -5.97
CA GLU A 82 0.67 0.31 -6.58
C GLU A 82 -0.41 -0.13 -5.58
N VAL A 83 -1.67 -0.05 -5.99
CA VAL A 83 -2.83 -0.45 -5.19
C VAL A 83 -3.46 -1.75 -5.72
N GLY A 84 -4.20 -2.44 -4.85
CA GLY A 84 -4.82 -3.73 -5.18
C GLY A 84 -4.11 -4.93 -4.55
N ALA A 85 -4.30 -6.16 -5.04
CA ALA A 85 -4.96 -6.52 -6.30
C ALA A 85 -6.50 -6.43 -6.24
N ALA A 86 -7.10 -5.67 -7.16
CA ALA A 86 -8.54 -5.61 -7.34
C ALA A 86 -9.05 -6.85 -8.09
N THR A 87 -10.26 -7.27 -7.77
CA THR A 87 -10.97 -8.37 -8.43
C THR A 87 -12.34 -7.91 -8.93
N PRO A 88 -12.86 -8.46 -10.04
CA PRO A 88 -14.19 -8.11 -10.55
C PRO A 88 -15.31 -8.30 -9.53
N LEU A 89 -15.18 -9.31 -8.68
CA LEU A 89 -16.08 -9.64 -7.57
C LEU A 89 -15.33 -9.53 -6.25
N PRO A 90 -16.00 -9.16 -5.14
CA PRO A 90 -15.39 -9.17 -3.83
C PRO A 90 -14.99 -10.60 -3.46
N GLN A 91 -13.90 -10.73 -2.71
CA GLN A 91 -13.34 -12.02 -2.34
C GLN A 91 -12.96 -12.00 -0.86
N PRO A 92 -13.40 -12.98 -0.05
CA PRO A 92 -13.17 -13.01 1.41
C PRO A 92 -11.73 -13.37 1.80
N GLY A 93 -10.93 -13.84 0.84
CA GLY A 93 -9.59 -14.38 1.07
C GLY A 93 -9.62 -15.70 1.87
N ASN A 94 -8.44 -16.22 2.19
CA ASN A 94 -8.31 -17.48 2.93
C ASN A 94 -8.67 -17.33 4.42
N PRO A 95 -8.98 -18.40 5.16
CA PRO A 95 -9.15 -18.34 6.62
C PRO A 95 -7.86 -17.90 7.34
N LYS A 96 -7.99 -17.29 8.52
CA LYS A 96 -6.85 -16.88 9.37
C LYS A 96 -6.33 -18.06 10.22
N PRO A 97 -5.03 -18.10 10.60
CA PRO A 97 -3.98 -17.14 10.26
C PRO A 97 -3.41 -17.38 8.85
N ARG A 98 -3.13 -16.28 8.15
CA ARG A 98 -2.74 -16.28 6.71
C ARG A 98 -1.65 -15.26 6.37
N LEU A 99 -1.13 -14.56 7.37
CA LEU A 99 0.04 -13.71 7.26
C LEU A 99 0.95 -14.02 8.45
N PHE A 100 2.21 -14.29 8.17
CA PHE A 100 3.19 -14.70 9.17
C PHE A 100 4.45 -13.86 8.98
N ARG A 101 5.10 -13.46 10.09
CA ARG A 101 6.39 -12.78 10.07
C ARG A 101 7.48 -13.76 10.47
N LEU A 102 8.55 -13.80 9.68
CA LEU A 102 9.78 -14.52 9.98
C LEU A 102 10.82 -13.45 10.35
N THR A 103 10.85 -13.09 11.64
CA THR A 103 11.61 -11.92 12.12
C THR A 103 13.11 -12.08 11.88
N GLU A 104 13.65 -13.28 12.10
CA GLU A 104 15.07 -13.61 11.92
C GLU A 104 15.48 -13.48 10.45
N ASP A 105 14.65 -13.98 9.54
CA ASP A 105 14.86 -13.93 8.09
C ASP A 105 14.51 -12.58 7.45
N ARG A 106 13.98 -11.64 8.25
CA ARG A 106 13.41 -10.36 7.76
C ARG A 106 12.38 -10.58 6.64
N ALA A 107 11.60 -11.65 6.74
CA ALA A 107 10.66 -12.08 5.72
C ALA A 107 9.22 -12.14 6.23
N ALA A 108 8.27 -12.27 5.31
CA ALA A 108 6.87 -12.53 5.62
C ALA A 108 6.31 -13.57 4.65
N ILE A 109 5.54 -14.52 5.19
CA ILE A 109 4.78 -15.48 4.40
C ILE A 109 3.33 -15.02 4.36
N ASN A 110 2.79 -14.83 3.15
CA ASN A 110 1.43 -14.39 2.94
C ASN A 110 0.65 -15.41 2.09
N ARG A 111 -0.43 -15.93 2.66
CA ARG A 111 -1.43 -16.76 1.98
C ARG A 111 -2.82 -16.12 2.04
N LEU A 112 -2.92 -14.79 1.99
CA LEU A 112 -4.22 -14.08 2.04
C LEU A 112 -5.21 -14.50 0.94
N ALA A 113 -4.73 -15.05 -0.17
CA ALA A 113 -5.40 -15.04 -1.48
C ALA A 113 -5.78 -13.60 -1.91
N THR A 114 -6.55 -13.46 -2.99
CA THR A 114 -7.15 -12.18 -3.37
C THR A 114 -8.23 -11.80 -2.38
N LEU A 115 -7.87 -11.20 -1.24
CA LEU A 115 -8.81 -10.47 -0.38
C LEU A 115 -8.97 -9.06 -0.95
N SER A 116 -10.14 -8.74 -1.47
CA SER A 116 -10.41 -7.45 -2.12
C SER A 116 -11.90 -7.15 -2.14
N ARG A 117 -12.26 -5.86 -2.11
CA ARG A 117 -13.61 -5.43 -2.46
C ARG A 117 -13.81 -5.51 -3.97
N ARG A 118 -15.06 -5.39 -4.40
CA ARG A 118 -15.42 -5.35 -5.83
C ARG A 118 -14.67 -4.21 -6.51
N ILE A 119 -14.07 -4.45 -7.67
CA ILE A 119 -13.37 -3.39 -8.41
C ILE A 119 -14.26 -2.18 -8.67
N SER A 120 -15.55 -2.36 -8.92
CA SER A 120 -16.50 -1.25 -9.09
C SER A 120 -16.61 -0.37 -7.85
N SER A 121 -16.45 -0.92 -6.65
CA SER A 121 -16.44 -0.14 -5.38
C SER A 121 -15.12 0.59 -5.14
N MET A 122 -14.03 0.11 -5.74
CA MET A 122 -12.75 0.82 -5.77
C MET A 122 -12.77 1.92 -6.85
N MET A 123 -13.49 1.68 -7.95
CA MET A 123 -13.63 2.59 -9.10
C MET A 123 -14.76 3.62 -8.96
N SER A 124 -15.66 3.48 -7.98
CA SER A 124 -16.74 4.43 -7.73
C SER A 124 -16.30 5.68 -6.95
N GLY A 125 -15.05 5.70 -6.46
CA GLY A 125 -14.36 6.96 -6.15
C GLY A 125 -13.98 7.68 -7.46
N PRO A 126 -13.52 8.94 -7.42
CA PRO A 126 -13.08 9.64 -8.63
C PRO A 126 -11.90 8.91 -9.29
N PHE A 127 -12.20 8.04 -10.26
CA PHE A 127 -11.23 7.26 -11.01
C PHE A 127 -10.78 8.08 -12.21
N GLN A 128 -9.61 8.67 -12.06
CA GLN A 128 -8.76 9.00 -13.19
C GLN A 128 -7.48 8.22 -12.97
N PHE A 129 -6.67 8.04 -14.00
CA PHE A 129 -5.22 8.03 -13.82
C PHE A 129 -4.84 9.34 -13.11
N PHE A 130 -5.13 9.44 -11.82
CA PHE A 130 -4.71 10.54 -11.00
C PHE A 130 -3.26 10.24 -10.75
N VAL A 131 -2.42 10.92 -11.52
CA VAL A 131 -1.20 11.46 -10.93
C VAL A 131 -1.67 12.19 -9.67
N VAL A 132 -1.55 11.54 -8.51
CA VAL A 132 -1.87 12.13 -7.20
C VAL A 132 -1.16 13.48 -7.21
N PRO A 133 -1.86 14.60 -7.03
CA PRO A 133 -1.53 15.93 -7.58
C PRO A 133 -0.07 16.07 -8.02
N LYS A 134 0.24 15.70 -9.27
CA LYS A 134 1.57 15.78 -9.93
C LYS A 134 2.79 15.22 -9.17
N LYS A 135 2.61 14.43 -8.10
CA LYS A 135 3.69 14.09 -7.14
C LYS A 135 4.03 12.60 -7.13
N VAL A 136 3.06 11.72 -7.35
CA VAL A 136 3.26 10.27 -7.22
C VAL A 136 2.49 9.55 -8.31
N LEU A 137 3.16 8.64 -9.02
CA LEU A 137 2.53 7.78 -10.02
C LEU A 137 1.68 6.71 -9.32
N LEU A 138 0.44 6.50 -9.76
CA LEU A 138 -0.46 5.48 -9.22
C LEU A 138 -0.70 4.38 -10.25
N SER A 139 -0.54 3.12 -9.84
CA SER A 139 -0.85 1.92 -10.64
C SER A 139 -1.89 1.04 -9.93
N LEU A 140 -2.74 0.36 -10.70
CA LEU A 140 -3.72 -0.61 -10.20
C LEU A 140 -3.33 -2.02 -10.65
N SER A 141 -3.14 -2.91 -9.67
CA SER A 141 -3.02 -4.34 -9.91
C SER A 141 -4.41 -4.97 -10.02
N CYS A 142 -4.71 -5.67 -11.11
CA CYS A 142 -5.99 -6.35 -11.33
C CYS A 142 -5.77 -7.85 -11.55
N ARG A 143 -6.53 -8.69 -10.85
CA ARG A 143 -6.56 -10.13 -11.10
C ARG A 143 -7.89 -10.52 -11.75
N LEU A 144 -7.81 -11.03 -12.97
CA LEU A 144 -8.94 -11.69 -13.63
C LEU A 144 -9.18 -13.04 -12.95
N LEU A 145 -10.44 -13.29 -12.56
CA LEU A 145 -10.86 -14.62 -12.12
C LEU A 145 -10.90 -15.51 -13.36
N LYS A 146 -10.05 -16.54 -13.41
CA LYS A 146 -10.15 -17.56 -14.46
C LYS A 146 -11.37 -18.43 -14.12
N ASN A 147 -12.39 -18.39 -14.98
CA ASN A 147 -13.46 -19.38 -14.98
C ASN A 147 -12.89 -20.64 -15.66
N TRP A 148 -12.46 -21.62 -14.88
CA TRP A 148 -12.32 -23.01 -15.30
C TRP A 148 -13.21 -23.85 -14.40
#